data_AF-A0A364KX76-F1
#
_entry.id   AF-A0A364KX76-F1
#
_cell.length_a   1.000
_cell.length_b   1.000
_cell.length_c   1.000
_cell.angle_alpha   90.00
_cell.angle_beta   90.00
_cell.angle_gamma   90.00
#
_symmetry.space_group_name_H-M   'P 1'
#
loop_
_entity.id
_entity.type
_entity.pdbx_description
1 polymer ?
#
loop_
_entity_poly.entity_id
_entity_poly.type
_entity_poly.pdbx_seq_one_letter_code
_entity_poly.pdbx_strand_id
1 'polypeptide(L)'
;MAQKTEASHLVALQVLETILDDFNIPRPTPDRGPKVLFTDTVPPPEETKSQKINLSLIGAIPSLANAVAAAQILEARGGPTQEVDVNLRRGHNYIDPDIGMTPSLNGQEISLDMVAGNPFTRNIFKTRDNKWVVLSAVYVELVYQWTSLLDCSMAESSVREAVLKWNAADLEAVATKANMPMAICQTEEDWKTHAHGSHMATLPIVPIQQYKSSNPSTQSPCFPSSVPDRPLSGLKVLALTHAIAGPSTGRTLAEHGASVLQVLFTHGFEHAFVYTYANLGTASTRLNLHKKSDRQRLRTLISEAHVWIDSYREGAIAKFGFSDQQIREINPGMIITHVRCYGTSGPWARKPGFDMQGSASSGLMSYMGRGVGDGRPLWPPGMVINDYTTGYFGALAIMGIILRRCKGESDWNQGWVVSPSLCGTAMSILKYFKSNSSSLVEGGESNGQSALGPETLEAETSLGYLKTLAPLPKMSVTPLQYQHELLVAMGSSRPVFPGHDDGYNVKELTPMTREDVIHSFGINIVRRIEKLRILGSQERQQRDKKYLSVLADDVSELRF
;
A
#
# COMPACT_ATOMS: atom_id res chain seq x y z
N MET A 1 -17.25 -17.46 -28.32
CA MET A 1 -17.40 -16.27 -27.44
C MET A 1 -18.08 -16.63 -26.11
N ALA A 2 -19.24 -17.29 -26.11
CA ALA A 2 -19.95 -17.71 -24.89
C ALA A 2 -19.10 -18.61 -23.95
N GLN A 3 -18.50 -19.69 -24.46
CA GLN A 3 -17.62 -20.58 -23.65
C GLN A 3 -16.41 -19.87 -23.03
N LYS A 4 -15.80 -18.89 -23.73
CA LYS A 4 -14.67 -18.10 -23.20
C LYS A 4 -15.11 -17.11 -22.11
N THR A 5 -16.33 -16.61 -22.23
CA THR A 5 -16.96 -15.73 -21.24
C THR A 5 -17.23 -16.50 -19.97
N GLU A 6 -17.85 -17.68 -20.10
CA GLU A 6 -18.11 -18.59 -18.99
C GLU A 6 -16.81 -19.01 -18.29
N ALA A 7 -15.76 -19.40 -19.03
CA ALA A 7 -14.46 -19.71 -18.45
C ALA A 7 -13.83 -18.52 -17.70
N SER A 8 -13.91 -17.31 -18.25
CA SER A 8 -13.42 -16.09 -17.60
C SER A 8 -14.14 -15.83 -16.28
N HIS A 9 -15.46 -16.00 -16.27
CA HIS A 9 -16.31 -15.80 -15.08
C HIS A 9 -16.02 -16.85 -14.02
N LEU A 10 -15.81 -18.11 -14.40
CA LEU A 10 -15.45 -19.18 -13.47
C LEU A 10 -14.09 -18.91 -12.79
N VAL A 11 -13.07 -18.51 -13.55
CA VAL A 11 -11.77 -18.14 -12.97
C VAL A 11 -11.90 -16.93 -12.04
N ALA A 12 -12.62 -15.89 -12.47
CA ALA A 12 -12.84 -14.69 -11.67
C ALA A 12 -13.57 -15.02 -10.35
N LEU A 13 -14.61 -15.86 -10.42
CA LEU A 13 -15.36 -16.32 -9.25
C LEU A 13 -14.48 -17.15 -8.31
N GLN A 14 -13.69 -18.09 -8.83
CA GLN A 14 -12.81 -18.92 -8.00
C GLN A 14 -11.76 -18.09 -7.24
N VAL A 15 -11.18 -17.09 -7.91
CA VAL A 15 -10.22 -16.17 -7.28
C VAL A 15 -10.92 -15.29 -6.23
N LEU A 16 -12.12 -14.78 -6.55
CA LEU A 16 -12.93 -14.02 -5.59
C LEU A 16 -13.22 -14.85 -4.33
N GLU A 17 -13.75 -16.07 -4.49
CA GLU A 17 -14.07 -16.95 -3.37
C GLU A 17 -12.85 -17.26 -2.50
N THR A 18 -11.70 -17.53 -3.14
CA THR A 18 -10.45 -17.78 -2.42
C THR A 18 -10.01 -16.57 -1.60
N ILE A 19 -10.17 -15.36 -2.14
CA ILE A 19 -9.89 -14.12 -1.41
C ILE A 19 -10.91 -13.92 -0.29
N LEU A 20 -12.21 -14.11 -0.53
CA LEU A 20 -13.22 -13.97 0.53
C LEU A 20 -12.95 -14.93 1.70
N ASP A 21 -12.54 -16.17 1.43
CA ASP A 21 -12.18 -17.14 2.46
C ASP A 21 -10.97 -16.70 3.29
N ASP A 22 -9.89 -16.21 2.65
CA ASP A 22 -8.67 -15.76 3.36
C ASP A 22 -8.98 -14.63 4.35
N PHE A 23 -9.96 -13.78 4.01
CA PHE A 23 -10.44 -12.68 4.85
C PHE A 23 -11.62 -13.07 5.75
N ASN A 24 -12.05 -14.33 5.73
CA ASN A 24 -13.21 -14.85 6.44
C ASN A 24 -14.50 -14.03 6.20
N ILE A 25 -14.73 -13.62 4.97
CA ILE A 25 -15.95 -12.97 4.52
C ILE A 25 -16.85 -14.04 3.89
N PRO A 26 -18.12 -14.17 4.29
CA PRO A 26 -19.00 -15.18 3.71
C PRO A 26 -19.13 -15.03 2.19
N ARG A 27 -19.03 -16.13 1.46
CA ARG A 27 -19.31 -16.16 0.02
C ARG A 27 -20.79 -15.81 -0.23
N PRO A 28 -21.11 -14.95 -1.21
CA PRO A 28 -22.50 -14.75 -1.61
C PRO A 28 -23.11 -16.04 -2.17
N THR A 29 -24.36 -16.31 -1.82
CA THR A 29 -25.17 -17.39 -2.39
C THR A 29 -26.43 -16.80 -3.02
N PRO A 30 -27.19 -17.55 -3.86
CA PRO A 30 -28.44 -17.05 -4.42
C PRO A 30 -29.44 -16.52 -3.38
N ASP A 31 -29.40 -17.08 -2.16
CA ASP A 31 -30.33 -16.74 -1.07
C ASP A 31 -29.74 -15.78 -0.03
N ARG A 32 -28.43 -15.46 -0.10
CA ARG A 32 -27.74 -14.67 0.94
C ARG A 32 -26.59 -13.84 0.37
N GLY A 33 -26.58 -12.55 0.69
CA GLY A 33 -25.54 -11.63 0.24
C GLY A 33 -25.83 -11.03 -1.14
N PRO A 34 -24.91 -10.20 -1.66
CA PRO A 34 -25.11 -9.52 -2.92
C PRO A 34 -25.04 -10.48 -4.11
N LYS A 35 -25.80 -10.18 -5.16
CA LYS A 35 -25.68 -10.87 -6.43
C LYS A 35 -24.44 -10.36 -7.18
N VAL A 36 -23.43 -11.20 -7.31
CA VAL A 36 -22.18 -10.88 -8.03
C VAL A 36 -22.37 -11.14 -9.52
N LEU A 37 -22.07 -10.12 -10.33
CA LEU A 37 -22.13 -10.17 -11.78
C LEU A 37 -20.73 -9.93 -12.35
N PHE A 38 -20.30 -10.80 -13.25
CA PHE A 38 -19.13 -10.58 -14.09
C PHE A 38 -19.63 -10.18 -15.48
N THR A 39 -19.21 -9.02 -15.96
CA THR A 39 -19.50 -8.56 -17.32
C THR A 39 -18.27 -8.69 -18.20
N ASP A 40 -18.50 -9.13 -19.44
CA ASP A 40 -17.47 -9.42 -20.44
C ASP A 40 -16.42 -10.47 -20.01
N THR A 41 -15.34 -10.60 -20.79
CA THR A 41 -14.27 -11.59 -20.60
C THR A 41 -12.98 -10.95 -20.10
N VAL A 42 -12.13 -11.74 -19.45
CA VAL A 42 -10.75 -11.32 -19.18
C VAL A 42 -10.05 -11.10 -20.54
N PRO A 43 -9.45 -9.92 -20.79
CA PRO A 43 -8.70 -9.68 -22.02
C PRO A 43 -7.45 -10.57 -22.11
N PRO A 44 -6.99 -10.88 -23.33
CA PRO A 44 -5.72 -11.56 -23.51
C PRO A 44 -4.56 -10.81 -22.83
N PRO A 45 -3.57 -11.50 -22.25
CA PRO A 45 -2.44 -10.88 -21.55
C PRO A 45 -1.69 -9.83 -22.40
N GLU A 46 -1.53 -10.06 -23.70
CA GLU A 46 -0.92 -9.14 -24.67
C GLU A 46 -1.63 -7.77 -24.77
N GLU A 47 -2.93 -7.70 -24.46
CA GLU A 47 -3.69 -6.46 -24.47
C GLU A 47 -3.66 -5.73 -23.10
N THR A 48 -3.06 -6.33 -22.06
CA THR A 48 -3.11 -5.83 -20.67
C THR A 48 -1.73 -5.49 -20.09
N LYS A 49 -0.77 -5.08 -20.95
CA LYS A 49 0.62 -4.72 -20.59
C LYS A 49 1.44 -5.83 -19.89
N SER A 50 0.92 -7.05 -19.78
CA SER A 50 1.55 -8.15 -19.02
C SER A 50 1.21 -9.51 -19.60
N GLN A 51 2.23 -10.30 -19.93
CA GLN A 51 2.03 -11.69 -20.37
C GLN A 51 2.12 -12.73 -19.22
N LYS A 52 2.68 -12.35 -18.08
CA LYS A 52 3.04 -13.28 -16.99
C LYS A 52 2.02 -13.30 -15.85
N ILE A 53 1.43 -12.15 -15.56
CA ILE A 53 0.40 -11.96 -14.53
C ILE A 53 -0.86 -11.33 -15.14
N ASN A 54 -2.02 -11.71 -14.64
CA ASN A 54 -3.31 -11.24 -15.14
C ASN A 54 -3.73 -9.93 -14.46
N LEU A 55 -3.39 -8.80 -15.08
CA LEU A 55 -3.69 -7.48 -14.51
C LEU A 55 -5.20 -7.22 -14.39
N SER A 56 -6.01 -7.74 -15.30
CA SER A 56 -7.45 -7.54 -15.21
C SER A 56 -8.03 -8.16 -13.94
N LEU A 57 -7.59 -9.36 -13.57
CA LEU A 57 -8.02 -9.97 -12.31
C LEU A 57 -7.40 -9.27 -11.08
N ILE A 58 -6.13 -8.85 -11.13
CA ILE A 58 -5.46 -8.18 -10.00
C ILE A 58 -6.14 -6.84 -9.66
N GLY A 59 -6.59 -6.08 -10.66
CA GLY A 59 -7.29 -4.82 -10.42
C GLY A 59 -8.78 -4.98 -10.11
N ALA A 60 -9.45 -5.99 -10.68
CA ALA A 60 -10.89 -6.17 -10.52
C ALA A 60 -11.29 -6.94 -9.25
N ILE A 61 -10.60 -8.03 -8.91
CA ILE A 61 -11.08 -8.95 -7.87
C ILE A 61 -10.92 -8.39 -6.45
N PRO A 62 -9.79 -7.76 -6.06
CA PRO A 62 -9.65 -7.16 -4.74
C PRO A 62 -10.68 -6.04 -4.47
N SER A 63 -10.99 -5.20 -5.47
CA SER A 63 -12.02 -4.18 -5.32
C SER A 63 -13.43 -4.77 -5.32
N LEU A 64 -13.68 -5.82 -6.12
CA LEU A 64 -14.93 -6.59 -6.05
C LEU A 64 -15.16 -7.21 -4.67
N ALA A 65 -14.13 -7.78 -4.05
CA ALA A 65 -14.22 -8.33 -2.69
C ALA A 65 -14.60 -7.26 -1.67
N ASN A 66 -14.06 -6.03 -1.79
CA ASN A 66 -14.46 -4.89 -0.96
C ASN A 66 -15.95 -4.55 -1.14
N ALA A 67 -16.44 -4.49 -2.38
CA ALA A 67 -17.85 -4.23 -2.65
C ALA A 67 -18.79 -5.33 -2.13
N VAL A 68 -18.37 -6.60 -2.21
CA VAL A 68 -19.10 -7.73 -1.60
C VAL A 68 -19.18 -7.56 -0.08
N ALA A 69 -18.06 -7.25 0.58
CA ALA A 69 -18.03 -7.00 2.02
C ALA A 69 -18.93 -5.82 2.40
N ALA A 70 -18.85 -4.71 1.66
CA ALA A 70 -19.65 -3.52 1.87
C ALA A 70 -21.15 -3.80 1.70
N ALA A 71 -21.55 -4.54 0.65
CA ALA A 71 -22.96 -4.92 0.47
C ALA A 71 -23.47 -5.79 1.63
N GLN A 72 -22.66 -6.74 2.12
CA GLN A 72 -23.04 -7.53 3.29
C GLN A 72 -23.10 -6.70 4.59
N ILE A 73 -22.27 -5.66 4.73
CA ILE A 73 -22.36 -4.71 5.85
C ILE A 73 -23.68 -3.96 5.78
N LEU A 74 -24.08 -3.48 4.60
CA LEU A 74 -25.37 -2.81 4.40
C LEU A 74 -26.54 -3.72 4.79
N GLU A 75 -26.56 -4.96 4.31
CA GLU A 75 -27.59 -5.96 4.67
C GLU A 75 -27.61 -6.23 6.18
N ALA A 76 -26.44 -6.42 6.81
CA ALA A 76 -26.34 -6.63 8.26
C ALA A 76 -26.80 -5.42 9.07
N ARG A 77 -26.81 -4.22 8.48
CA ARG A 77 -27.33 -2.97 9.06
C ARG A 77 -28.80 -2.71 8.71
N GLY A 78 -29.50 -3.70 8.13
CA GLY A 78 -30.92 -3.62 7.79
C GLY A 78 -31.21 -2.94 6.44
N GLY A 79 -30.20 -2.67 5.63
CA GLY A 79 -30.36 -2.18 4.26
C GLY A 79 -30.72 -3.31 3.28
N PRO A 80 -31.10 -2.96 2.04
CA PRO A 80 -31.48 -3.95 1.04
C PRO A 80 -30.26 -4.70 0.49
N THR A 81 -30.50 -5.89 -0.07
CA THR A 81 -29.51 -6.56 -0.92
C THR A 81 -29.30 -5.78 -2.22
N GLN A 82 -28.17 -6.03 -2.90
CA GLN A 82 -27.83 -5.33 -4.13
C GLN A 82 -27.00 -6.19 -5.10
N GLU A 83 -26.95 -5.75 -6.34
CA GLU A 83 -26.09 -6.33 -7.37
C GLU A 83 -24.73 -5.63 -7.36
N VAL A 84 -23.67 -6.41 -7.54
CA VAL A 84 -22.29 -5.92 -7.66
C VAL A 84 -21.72 -6.43 -8.98
N ASP A 85 -21.51 -5.51 -9.93
CA ASP A 85 -21.07 -5.80 -11.29
C ASP A 85 -19.62 -5.32 -11.53
N VAL A 86 -18.77 -6.25 -11.98
CA VAL A 86 -17.41 -5.94 -12.41
C VAL A 86 -17.20 -6.28 -13.89
N ASN A 87 -16.73 -5.29 -14.65
CA ASN A 87 -16.33 -5.49 -16.04
C ASN A 87 -14.89 -5.99 -16.13
N LEU A 88 -14.71 -7.26 -16.49
CA LEU A 88 -13.40 -7.91 -16.53
C LEU A 88 -12.49 -7.35 -17.62
N ARG A 89 -13.03 -6.68 -18.65
CA ARG A 89 -12.24 -6.04 -19.71
C ARG A 89 -11.53 -4.77 -19.27
N ARG A 90 -11.85 -4.22 -18.09
CA ARG A 90 -11.31 -2.95 -17.59
C ARG A 90 -10.41 -3.08 -16.37
N GLY A 91 -10.39 -4.23 -15.71
CA GLY A 91 -9.73 -4.39 -14.41
C GLY A 91 -8.25 -3.95 -14.39
N HIS A 92 -7.53 -4.12 -15.49
CA HIS A 92 -6.11 -3.78 -15.59
C HIS A 92 -5.81 -2.28 -15.38
N ASN A 93 -6.81 -1.41 -15.56
CA ASN A 93 -6.68 0.03 -15.35
C ASN A 93 -6.71 0.42 -13.85
N TYR A 94 -7.12 -0.49 -12.96
CA TYR A 94 -7.42 -0.19 -11.54
C TYR A 94 -6.30 -0.61 -10.57
N ILE A 95 -5.16 -1.00 -11.14
CA ILE A 95 -3.93 -1.31 -10.41
C ILE A 95 -3.07 -0.07 -10.24
N ASP A 96 -3.06 0.80 -11.24
CA ASP A 96 -2.27 2.02 -11.30
C ASP A 96 -3.00 2.94 -12.29
N PRO A 97 -3.45 4.14 -11.86
CA PRO A 97 -4.16 5.07 -12.73
C PRO A 97 -3.44 5.35 -14.06
N ASP A 98 -2.10 5.35 -14.05
CA ASP A 98 -1.26 5.62 -15.23
C ASP A 98 -1.21 4.44 -16.23
N ILE A 99 -1.79 3.27 -15.90
CA ILE A 99 -1.89 2.15 -16.85
C ILE A 99 -2.90 2.45 -17.96
N GLY A 100 -4.02 3.08 -17.63
CA GLY A 100 -5.15 3.25 -18.56
C GLY A 100 -5.43 4.68 -18.99
N MET A 101 -4.96 5.66 -18.23
CA MET A 101 -5.21 7.08 -18.46
C MET A 101 -4.08 7.91 -17.86
N THR A 102 -4.06 9.20 -18.17
CA THR A 102 -3.27 10.19 -17.42
C THR A 102 -4.25 11.09 -16.70
N PRO A 103 -4.41 10.95 -15.37
CA PRO A 103 -5.20 11.89 -14.59
C PRO A 103 -4.70 13.32 -14.78
N SER A 104 -5.61 14.28 -14.73
CA SER A 104 -5.28 15.69 -14.99
C SER A 104 -6.00 16.66 -14.05
N LEU A 105 -5.35 17.79 -13.80
CA LEU A 105 -5.89 18.96 -13.12
C LEU A 105 -5.95 20.12 -14.13
N ASN A 106 -7.14 20.67 -14.35
CA ASN A 106 -7.38 21.71 -15.37
C ASN A 106 -6.86 21.32 -16.77
N GLY A 107 -6.96 20.03 -17.11
CA GLY A 107 -6.46 19.48 -18.37
C GLY A 107 -4.93 19.32 -18.46
N GLN A 108 -4.19 19.62 -17.39
CA GLN A 108 -2.74 19.38 -17.30
C GLN A 108 -2.45 18.08 -16.57
N GLU A 109 -1.46 17.32 -17.04
CA GLU A 109 -0.95 16.15 -16.33
C GLU A 109 -0.48 16.54 -14.92
N ILE A 110 -0.76 15.68 -13.95
CA ILE A 110 -0.32 15.89 -12.58
C ILE A 110 1.19 15.67 -12.51
N SER A 111 1.90 16.65 -11.97
CA SER A 111 3.36 16.66 -11.98
C SER A 111 3.94 15.41 -11.30
N LEU A 112 4.82 14.72 -12.03
CA LEU A 112 5.66 13.67 -11.49
C LEU A 112 6.88 14.31 -10.84
N ASP A 113 6.77 14.68 -9.57
CA ASP A 113 7.80 15.40 -8.80
C ASP A 113 9.06 14.55 -8.47
N MET A 114 9.29 13.47 -9.22
CA MET A 114 10.53 12.71 -9.14
C MET A 114 11.65 13.45 -9.88
N VAL A 115 12.84 13.48 -9.28
CA VAL A 115 14.02 14.05 -9.94
C VAL A 115 14.25 13.32 -11.27
N ALA A 116 14.12 14.03 -12.40
CA ALA A 116 14.44 13.49 -13.70
C ALA A 116 15.88 12.97 -13.71
N GLY A 117 16.07 11.71 -14.12
CA GLY A 117 17.37 11.04 -14.05
C GLY A 117 17.73 10.45 -12.69
N ASN A 118 16.81 10.38 -11.71
CA ASN A 118 17.04 9.67 -10.46
C ASN A 118 17.36 8.18 -10.71
N PRO A 119 18.60 7.73 -10.45
CA PRO A 119 19.04 6.39 -10.82
C PRO A 119 18.40 5.30 -9.95
N PHE A 120 17.73 5.64 -8.85
CA PHE A 120 17.16 4.69 -7.89
C PHE A 120 15.65 4.46 -8.04
N THR A 121 15.07 4.85 -9.18
CA THR A 121 13.64 4.70 -9.47
C THR A 121 13.34 3.34 -10.11
N ARG A 122 13.83 3.13 -11.34
CA ARG A 122 13.54 1.93 -12.16
C ARG A 122 14.75 1.03 -12.39
N ASN A 123 15.94 1.38 -11.89
CA ASN A 123 17.12 0.55 -12.13
C ASN A 123 17.17 -0.66 -11.19
N ILE A 124 17.51 -1.80 -11.79
CA ILE A 124 17.90 -3.02 -11.09
C ILE A 124 19.41 -3.14 -11.29
N PHE A 125 20.15 -3.23 -10.19
CA PHE A 125 21.60 -3.17 -10.19
C PHE A 125 22.19 -4.56 -10.05
N LYS A 126 23.21 -4.86 -10.85
CA LYS A 126 24.00 -6.08 -10.72
C LYS A 126 25.07 -5.86 -9.66
N THR A 127 25.21 -6.81 -8.77
CA THR A 127 26.25 -6.86 -7.72
C THR A 127 27.41 -7.72 -8.18
N ARG A 128 28.52 -7.68 -7.43
CA ARG A 128 29.77 -8.38 -7.75
C ARG A 128 29.59 -9.90 -7.85
N ASP A 129 28.77 -10.48 -6.98
CA ASP A 129 28.44 -11.90 -6.92
C ASP A 129 27.33 -12.29 -7.92
N ASN A 130 27.14 -11.47 -8.98
CA ASN A 130 26.18 -11.67 -10.05
C ASN A 130 24.70 -11.74 -9.60
N LYS A 131 24.39 -11.27 -8.39
CA LYS A 131 23.02 -11.11 -7.91
C LYS A 131 22.45 -9.76 -8.35
N TRP A 132 21.13 -9.67 -8.41
CA TRP A 132 20.41 -8.45 -8.75
C TRP A 132 19.78 -7.84 -7.51
N VAL A 133 19.90 -6.52 -7.36
CA VAL A 133 19.40 -5.79 -6.20
C VAL A 133 18.64 -4.54 -6.63
N VAL A 134 17.70 -4.14 -5.79
CA VAL A 134 16.91 -2.91 -5.94
C VAL A 134 17.21 -1.98 -4.77
N LEU A 135 17.86 -0.86 -5.11
CA LEU A 135 18.09 0.27 -4.21
C LEU A 135 17.03 1.32 -4.56
N SER A 136 16.21 1.75 -3.59
CA SER A 136 15.15 2.71 -3.87
C SER A 136 15.37 4.07 -3.25
N ALA A 137 15.08 5.11 -4.03
CA ALA A 137 15.07 6.49 -3.56
C ALA A 137 13.88 7.26 -4.17
N VAL A 138 12.67 6.87 -3.78
CA VAL A 138 11.43 7.53 -4.22
C VAL A 138 11.22 8.91 -3.57
N TYR A 139 11.99 9.24 -2.53
CA TYR A 139 12.03 10.58 -1.92
C TYR A 139 13.45 11.14 -1.99
N VAL A 140 13.57 12.45 -2.21
CA VAL A 140 14.85 13.14 -2.47
C VAL A 140 15.90 12.88 -1.37
N GLU A 141 15.49 12.82 -0.10
CA GLU A 141 16.41 12.52 1.02
C GLU A 141 17.14 11.17 0.82
N LEU A 142 16.45 10.15 0.29
CA LEU A 142 17.04 8.82 0.07
C LEU A 142 18.11 8.84 -1.02
N VAL A 143 18.02 9.75 -2.00
CA VAL A 143 19.03 9.90 -3.07
C VAL A 143 20.35 10.33 -2.46
N TYR A 144 20.31 11.33 -1.57
CA TYR A 144 21.50 11.80 -0.83
C TYR A 144 22.05 10.72 0.11
N GLN A 145 21.17 9.94 0.75
CA GLN A 145 21.60 8.84 1.62
C GLN A 145 22.33 7.75 0.83
N TRP A 146 21.80 7.33 -0.32
CA TRP A 146 22.43 6.30 -1.14
C TRP A 146 23.78 6.73 -1.72
N THR A 147 23.84 7.93 -2.28
CA THR A 147 25.10 8.48 -2.81
C THR A 147 26.17 8.65 -1.73
N SER A 148 25.78 9.04 -0.51
CA SER A 148 26.69 9.13 0.64
C SER A 148 27.17 7.76 1.14
N LEU A 149 26.28 6.77 1.19
CA LEU A 149 26.60 5.41 1.63
C LEU A 149 27.52 4.70 0.63
N LEU A 150 27.22 4.83 -0.67
CA LEU A 150 27.97 4.19 -1.76
C LEU A 150 29.23 4.96 -2.14
N ASP A 151 29.31 6.25 -1.79
CA ASP A 151 30.39 7.16 -2.16
C ASP A 151 30.50 7.29 -3.68
N CYS A 152 29.41 7.73 -4.28
CA CYS A 152 29.26 7.88 -5.72
C CYS A 152 28.45 9.13 -6.09
N SER A 153 28.49 9.50 -7.37
CA SER A 153 27.64 10.58 -7.91
C SER A 153 26.22 10.10 -8.18
N MET A 154 25.30 11.03 -8.50
CA MET A 154 23.93 10.70 -8.91
C MET A 154 23.84 10.17 -10.36
N ALA A 155 24.95 10.03 -11.09
CA ALA A 155 24.93 9.43 -12.42
C ALA A 155 24.70 7.91 -12.31
N GLU A 156 23.80 7.38 -13.14
CA GLU A 156 23.48 5.94 -13.13
C GLU A 156 24.72 5.05 -13.27
N SER A 157 25.64 5.39 -14.18
CA SER A 157 26.91 4.67 -14.38
C SER A 157 27.74 4.62 -13.10
N SER A 158 27.87 5.74 -12.40
CA SER A 158 28.59 5.86 -11.13
C SER A 158 27.96 4.99 -10.04
N VAL A 159 26.62 4.94 -9.96
CA VAL A 159 25.91 4.05 -9.04
C VAL A 159 26.14 2.58 -9.40
N ARG A 160 26.05 2.21 -10.68
CA ARG A 160 26.31 0.84 -11.16
C ARG A 160 27.72 0.38 -10.80
N GLU A 161 28.74 1.20 -11.06
CA GLU A 161 30.13 0.93 -10.70
C GLU A 161 30.33 0.77 -9.19
N ALA A 162 29.64 1.58 -8.39
CA ALA A 162 29.70 1.45 -6.93
C ALA A 162 29.07 0.14 -6.44
N VAL A 163 27.88 -0.22 -6.96
CA VAL A 163 27.16 -1.45 -6.57
C VAL A 163 27.91 -2.72 -7.02
N LEU A 164 28.58 -2.69 -8.18
CA LEU A 164 29.39 -3.81 -8.68
C LEU A 164 30.59 -4.17 -7.77
N LYS A 165 30.93 -3.33 -6.80
CA LYS A 165 32.00 -3.61 -5.82
C LYS A 165 31.51 -4.38 -4.59
N TRP A 166 30.19 -4.59 -4.44
CA TRP A 166 29.60 -5.25 -3.29
C TRP A 166 29.05 -6.63 -3.65
N ASN A 167 29.14 -7.58 -2.72
CA ASN A 167 28.24 -8.73 -2.72
C ASN A 167 26.85 -8.30 -2.24
N ALA A 168 25.79 -8.92 -2.76
CA ALA A 168 24.42 -8.52 -2.44
C ALA A 168 24.08 -8.60 -0.94
N ALA A 169 24.51 -9.67 -0.26
CA ALA A 169 24.24 -9.86 1.17
C ALA A 169 24.94 -8.81 2.05
N ASP A 170 26.21 -8.48 1.74
CA ASP A 170 26.97 -7.47 2.47
C ASP A 170 26.31 -6.09 2.30
N LEU A 171 25.88 -5.74 1.07
CA LEU A 171 25.18 -4.47 0.81
C LEU A 171 23.82 -4.39 1.50
N GLU A 172 23.05 -5.48 1.53
CA GLU A 172 21.76 -5.54 2.23
C GLU A 172 21.90 -5.40 3.74
N ALA A 173 22.95 -5.99 4.33
CA ALA A 173 23.26 -5.84 5.75
C ALA A 173 23.57 -4.38 6.11
N VAL A 174 24.40 -3.70 5.31
CA VAL A 174 24.75 -2.29 5.51
C VAL A 174 23.53 -1.39 5.32
N ALA A 175 22.71 -1.61 4.29
CA ALA A 175 21.49 -0.87 4.05
C ALA A 175 20.48 -1.04 5.22
N THR A 176 20.36 -2.25 5.74
CA THR A 176 19.49 -2.56 6.90
C THR A 176 19.98 -1.82 8.15
N LYS A 177 21.29 -1.84 8.42
CA LYS A 177 21.92 -1.07 9.52
C LYS A 177 21.72 0.44 9.37
N ALA A 178 21.75 0.93 8.14
CA ALA A 178 21.46 2.33 7.79
C ALA A 178 19.97 2.68 7.78
N ASN A 179 19.08 1.70 7.98
CA ASN A 179 17.62 1.85 7.88
C ASN A 179 17.18 2.42 6.51
N MET A 180 17.77 1.88 5.43
CA MET A 180 17.54 2.28 4.05
C MET A 180 16.87 1.14 3.25
N PRO A 181 15.95 1.46 2.33
CA PRO A 181 15.15 0.47 1.62
C PRO A 181 15.95 -0.20 0.50
N MET A 182 16.27 -1.47 0.68
CA MET A 182 16.95 -2.31 -0.29
C MET A 182 16.38 -3.72 -0.25
N ALA A 183 16.33 -4.37 -1.42
CA ALA A 183 16.03 -5.79 -1.53
C ALA A 183 16.95 -6.46 -2.55
N ILE A 184 17.34 -7.69 -2.25
CA ILE A 184 17.84 -8.63 -3.26
C ILE A 184 16.64 -9.15 -4.06
N CYS A 185 16.76 -9.23 -5.38
CA CYS A 185 15.78 -9.90 -6.23
C CYS A 185 15.90 -11.42 -6.04
N GLN A 186 14.97 -11.99 -5.28
CA GLN A 186 14.92 -13.42 -5.01
C GLN A 186 14.13 -14.16 -6.11
N THR A 187 14.30 -15.47 -6.19
CA THR A 187 13.33 -16.36 -6.85
C THR A 187 12.22 -16.75 -5.86
N GLU A 188 11.12 -17.31 -6.35
CA GLU A 188 10.06 -17.85 -5.46
C GLU A 188 10.60 -18.99 -4.59
N GLU A 189 11.48 -19.81 -5.16
CA GLU A 189 12.11 -20.95 -4.51
C GLU A 189 13.08 -20.49 -3.40
N ASP A 190 13.93 -19.50 -3.67
CA ASP A 190 14.84 -18.93 -2.68
C ASP A 190 14.05 -18.24 -1.55
N TRP A 191 13.01 -17.47 -1.89
CA TRP A 191 12.21 -16.77 -0.89
C TRP A 191 11.50 -17.72 0.07
N LYS A 192 11.02 -18.88 -0.40
CA LYS A 192 10.40 -19.90 0.45
C LYS A 192 11.34 -20.45 1.52
N THR A 193 12.65 -20.47 1.28
CA THR A 193 13.67 -20.96 2.23
C THR A 193 14.32 -19.83 3.03
N HIS A 194 14.16 -18.58 2.60
CA HIS A 194 14.61 -17.41 3.34
C HIS A 194 13.82 -17.23 4.65
N ALA A 195 14.52 -16.96 5.76
CA ALA A 195 13.91 -16.91 7.11
C ALA A 195 12.64 -16.04 7.20
N HIS A 196 12.63 -14.86 6.57
CA HIS A 196 11.44 -14.01 6.55
C HIS A 196 10.37 -14.50 5.57
N GLY A 197 10.75 -15.06 4.43
CA GLY A 197 9.81 -15.55 3.43
C GLY A 197 9.09 -16.81 3.90
N SER A 198 9.80 -17.73 4.56
CA SER A 198 9.22 -18.89 5.25
C SER A 198 8.22 -18.45 6.34
N HIS A 199 8.56 -17.43 7.13
CA HIS A 199 7.64 -16.86 8.13
C HIS A 199 6.37 -16.32 7.48
N MET A 200 6.51 -15.47 6.46
CA MET A 200 5.35 -14.91 5.74
C MET A 200 4.49 -15.97 5.06
N ALA A 201 5.07 -17.07 4.57
CA ALA A 201 4.31 -18.16 3.95
C ALA A 201 3.36 -18.89 4.92
N THR A 202 3.55 -18.73 6.25
CA THR A 202 2.63 -19.28 7.28
C THR A 202 1.45 -18.37 7.59
N LEU A 203 1.48 -17.14 7.08
CA LEU A 203 0.48 -16.11 7.39
C LEU A 203 -0.58 -16.03 6.28
N PRO A 204 -1.81 -15.58 6.61
CA PRO A 204 -2.78 -15.17 5.60
C PRO A 204 -2.26 -13.94 4.82
N ILE A 205 -2.94 -13.56 3.73
CA ILE A 205 -2.56 -12.39 2.90
C ILE A 205 -2.47 -11.13 3.79
N VAL A 206 -3.43 -10.98 4.70
CA VAL A 206 -3.43 -9.94 5.74
C VAL A 206 -3.61 -10.59 7.11
N PRO A 207 -2.55 -10.65 7.94
CA PRO A 207 -2.67 -11.05 9.34
C PRO A 207 -3.64 -10.13 10.09
N ILE A 208 -4.60 -10.76 10.79
CA ILE A 208 -5.57 -10.10 11.66
C ILE A 208 -5.48 -10.75 13.04
N GLN A 209 -5.26 -9.94 14.08
CA GLN A 209 -5.18 -10.39 15.45
C GLN A 209 -6.14 -9.59 16.34
N GLN A 210 -7.04 -10.29 17.01
CA GLN A 210 -7.86 -9.69 18.06
C GLN A 210 -7.03 -9.45 19.32
N TYR A 211 -7.26 -8.35 20.03
CA TYR A 211 -6.75 -8.15 21.38
C TYR A 211 -7.88 -7.89 22.38
N LYS A 212 -7.71 -8.37 23.61
CA LYS A 212 -8.62 -8.07 24.72
C LYS A 212 -8.10 -6.83 25.44
N SER A 213 -8.95 -5.82 25.60
CA SER A 213 -8.65 -4.71 26.50
C SER A 213 -8.92 -5.11 27.94
N SER A 214 -8.04 -4.70 28.84
CA SER A 214 -8.22 -4.82 30.30
C SER A 214 -9.23 -3.81 30.86
N ASN A 215 -9.54 -2.74 30.10
CA ASN A 215 -10.58 -1.76 30.44
C ASN A 215 -11.68 -1.81 29.37
N PRO A 216 -12.91 -2.26 29.71
CA PRO A 216 -14.04 -2.05 28.82
C PRO A 216 -14.25 -0.53 28.68
N SER A 217 -14.20 -0.03 27.45
CA SER A 217 -14.61 1.36 27.19
C SER A 217 -16.07 1.53 27.61
N THR A 218 -16.39 2.60 28.34
CA THR A 218 -17.79 2.95 28.65
C THR A 218 -18.51 3.60 27.45
N GLN A 219 -17.77 3.96 26.39
CA GLN A 219 -18.29 4.54 25.17
C GLN A 219 -17.52 3.96 23.97
N SER A 220 -17.95 2.81 23.48
CA SER A 220 -17.52 2.37 22.15
C SER A 220 -18.32 3.13 21.10
N PRO A 221 -17.67 3.75 20.11
CA PRO A 221 -18.39 4.42 19.06
C PRO A 221 -19.15 3.35 18.25
N CYS A 222 -20.48 3.41 18.34
CA CYS A 222 -21.40 2.52 17.65
C CYS A 222 -21.86 3.23 16.36
N PHE A 223 -22.19 2.44 15.33
CA PHE A 223 -22.84 3.01 14.16
C PHE A 223 -24.17 3.67 14.54
N PRO A 224 -24.62 4.68 13.78
CA PRO A 224 -25.98 5.18 13.87
C PRO A 224 -26.99 4.02 13.76
N SER A 225 -28.02 4.02 14.61
CA SER A 225 -29.02 2.96 14.69
C SER A 225 -30.01 2.93 13.52
N SER A 226 -30.05 3.99 12.71
CA SER A 226 -30.85 4.03 11.48
C SER A 226 -30.20 3.21 10.38
N VAL A 227 -31.03 2.62 9.51
CA VAL A 227 -30.56 2.02 8.26
C VAL A 227 -29.78 3.08 7.48
N PRO A 228 -28.50 2.85 7.16
CA PRO A 228 -27.66 3.88 6.54
C PRO A 228 -27.90 3.95 5.02
N ASP A 229 -27.69 5.13 4.45
CA ASP A 229 -27.69 5.30 2.99
C ASP A 229 -26.47 4.65 2.30
N ARG A 230 -25.40 4.37 3.06
CA ARG A 230 -24.17 3.74 2.54
C ARG A 230 -23.58 2.74 3.54
N PRO A 231 -22.86 1.71 3.07
CA PRO A 231 -22.36 0.64 3.94
C PRO A 231 -21.54 1.11 5.14
N LEU A 232 -20.65 2.09 4.94
CA LEU A 232 -19.73 2.57 5.97
C LEU A 232 -20.13 3.93 6.56
N SER A 233 -21.33 4.44 6.30
CA SER A 233 -21.80 5.69 6.89
C SER A 233 -21.71 5.64 8.42
N GLY A 234 -21.03 6.63 8.99
CA GLY A 234 -20.73 6.75 10.42
C GLY A 234 -19.35 6.21 10.84
N LEU A 235 -18.63 5.51 9.96
CA LEU A 235 -17.30 4.99 10.27
C LEU A 235 -16.25 6.11 10.19
N LYS A 236 -15.73 6.53 11.35
CA LYS A 236 -14.59 7.46 11.48
C LYS A 236 -13.24 6.73 11.35
N VAL A 237 -12.44 7.12 10.36
CA VAL A 237 -11.12 6.53 10.06
C VAL A 237 -10.04 7.61 10.20
N LEU A 238 -9.07 7.37 11.08
CA LEU A 238 -7.94 8.27 11.31
C LEU A 238 -6.69 7.67 10.67
N ALA A 239 -6.15 8.35 9.66
CA ALA A 239 -5.03 7.86 8.88
C ALA A 239 -3.77 8.73 9.09
N LEU A 240 -2.67 8.12 9.49
CA LEU A 240 -1.32 8.71 9.53
C LEU A 240 -0.46 7.96 8.54
N THR A 241 -0.71 8.22 7.26
CA THR A 241 -0.13 7.44 6.17
C THR A 241 0.72 8.31 5.24
N HIS A 242 1.44 7.67 4.34
CA HIS A 242 2.36 8.24 3.36
C HIS A 242 2.58 7.21 2.24
N ALA A 243 3.04 7.66 1.08
CA ALA A 243 3.08 6.89 -0.16
C ALA A 243 1.66 6.47 -0.61
N ILE A 244 1.47 5.24 -1.12
CA ILE A 244 0.25 4.87 -1.83
C ILE A 244 -0.60 3.84 -1.06
N ALA A 245 -0.02 2.76 -0.53
CA ALA A 245 -0.81 1.68 0.07
C ALA A 245 -1.67 2.11 1.26
N GLY A 246 -1.08 2.87 2.18
CA GLY A 246 -1.78 3.40 3.36
C GLY A 246 -2.96 4.30 3.00
N PRO A 247 -2.74 5.38 2.23
CA PRO A 247 -3.84 6.23 1.78
C PRO A 247 -4.89 5.48 0.96
N SER A 248 -4.47 4.52 0.10
CA SER A 248 -5.41 3.73 -0.71
C SER A 248 -6.35 2.89 0.15
N THR A 249 -5.91 2.36 1.30
CA THR A 249 -6.83 1.73 2.27
C THR A 249 -7.88 2.73 2.76
N GLY A 250 -7.47 3.95 3.10
CA GLY A 250 -8.40 5.03 3.50
C GLY A 250 -9.36 5.41 2.36
N ARG A 251 -8.84 5.62 1.15
CA ARG A 251 -9.61 5.93 -0.06
C ARG A 251 -10.70 4.89 -0.31
N THR A 252 -10.37 3.61 -0.29
CA THR A 252 -11.34 2.53 -0.50
C THR A 252 -12.43 2.52 0.59
N LEU A 253 -12.10 2.83 1.85
CA LEU A 253 -13.13 2.98 2.89
C LEU A 253 -14.03 4.21 2.61
N ALA A 254 -13.47 5.32 2.13
CA ALA A 254 -14.23 6.52 1.75
C ALA A 254 -15.16 6.27 0.55
N GLU A 255 -14.72 5.47 -0.44
CA GLU A 255 -15.52 5.02 -1.59
C GLU A 255 -16.82 4.30 -1.16
N HIS A 256 -16.85 3.72 0.05
CA HIS A 256 -18.01 3.05 0.65
C HIS A 256 -18.72 3.85 1.76
N GLY A 257 -18.30 5.10 2.02
CA GLY A 257 -18.99 6.05 2.90
C GLY A 257 -18.35 6.30 4.27
N ALA A 258 -17.12 5.86 4.49
CA ALA A 258 -16.39 6.20 5.72
C ALA A 258 -15.94 7.67 5.73
N SER A 259 -15.94 8.29 6.91
CA SER A 259 -15.35 9.61 7.16
C SER A 259 -13.86 9.46 7.45
N VAL A 260 -13.02 9.74 6.46
CA VAL A 260 -11.56 9.53 6.53
C VAL A 260 -10.84 10.86 6.74
N LEU A 261 -10.07 10.96 7.82
CA LEU A 261 -9.19 12.09 8.11
C LEU A 261 -7.72 11.65 8.03
N GLN A 262 -7.02 12.14 7.02
CA GLN A 262 -5.58 12.00 6.85
C GLN A 262 -4.84 13.08 7.65
N VAL A 263 -3.98 12.69 8.58
CA VAL A 263 -3.11 13.55 9.37
C VAL A 263 -1.70 13.47 8.83
N LEU A 264 -1.21 14.60 8.34
CA LEU A 264 0.16 14.78 7.88
C LEU A 264 1.01 15.42 8.98
N PHE A 265 2.28 15.04 9.06
CA PHE A 265 3.23 15.80 9.85
C PHE A 265 3.42 17.19 9.26
N THR A 266 3.66 18.21 10.09
CA THR A 266 3.74 19.61 9.65
C THR A 266 4.66 19.85 8.46
N HIS A 267 5.79 19.15 8.40
CA HIS A 267 6.76 19.22 7.28
C HIS A 267 6.79 17.94 6.44
N GLY A 268 5.75 17.10 6.53
CA GLY A 268 5.58 15.95 5.66
C GLY A 268 5.42 16.42 4.21
N PHE A 269 6.30 15.90 3.35
CA PHE A 269 6.24 16.04 1.90
C PHE A 269 5.57 14.79 1.32
N GLU A 270 4.78 14.99 0.28
CA GLU A 270 4.26 13.93 -0.57
C GLU A 270 4.25 14.42 -2.01
N HIS A 271 4.47 13.54 -2.97
CA HIS A 271 4.42 13.87 -4.39
C HIS A 271 3.01 14.22 -4.84
N ALA A 272 2.84 15.17 -5.76
CA ALA A 272 1.53 15.60 -6.24
C ALA A 272 0.72 14.43 -6.85
N PHE A 273 1.36 13.59 -7.66
CA PHE A 273 0.72 12.41 -8.28
C PHE A 273 0.29 11.39 -7.22
N VAL A 274 1.14 11.08 -6.23
CA VAL A 274 0.83 10.15 -5.13
C VAL A 274 -0.38 10.66 -4.35
N TYR A 275 -0.35 11.94 -3.95
CA TYR A 275 -1.40 12.52 -3.15
C TYR A 275 -2.74 12.49 -3.89
N THR A 276 -2.76 12.96 -5.14
CA THR A 276 -3.97 13.04 -5.96
C THR A 276 -4.58 11.66 -6.19
N TYR A 277 -3.77 10.63 -6.43
CA TYR A 277 -4.30 9.31 -6.77
C TYR A 277 -4.75 8.53 -5.53
N ALA A 278 -3.99 8.60 -4.44
CA ALA A 278 -4.18 7.72 -3.30
C ALA A 278 -5.07 8.32 -2.19
N ASN A 279 -5.39 9.63 -2.24
CA ASN A 279 -6.13 10.32 -1.16
C ASN A 279 -7.51 10.85 -1.58
N LEU A 280 -8.08 10.37 -2.69
CA LEU A 280 -9.42 10.78 -3.14
C LEU A 280 -10.47 10.54 -2.03
N GLY A 281 -11.38 11.49 -1.85
CA GLY A 281 -12.44 11.40 -0.85
C GLY A 281 -12.02 11.50 0.61
N THR A 282 -10.74 11.78 0.89
CA THR A 282 -10.23 11.95 2.25
C THR A 282 -10.08 13.42 2.60
N ALA A 283 -10.38 13.78 3.86
CA ALA A 283 -10.00 15.08 4.41
C ALA A 283 -8.52 15.06 4.82
N SER A 284 -7.84 16.20 4.79
CA SER A 284 -6.38 16.27 5.00
C SER A 284 -6.02 17.41 5.94
N THR A 285 -5.44 17.11 7.09
CA THR A 285 -5.00 18.09 8.11
C THR A 285 -3.51 17.94 8.41
N ARG A 286 -2.89 18.96 9.02
CA ARG A 286 -1.54 18.89 9.58
C ARG A 286 -1.57 18.99 11.10
N LEU A 287 -0.79 18.14 11.76
CA LEU A 287 -0.53 18.22 13.21
C LEU A 287 0.97 18.18 13.48
N ASN A 288 1.45 19.10 14.33
CA ASN A 288 2.82 19.11 14.82
C ASN A 288 2.92 18.32 16.11
N LEU A 289 3.31 17.03 16.05
CA LEU A 289 3.39 16.20 17.25
C LEU A 289 4.48 16.62 18.26
N HIS A 290 5.32 17.60 17.94
CA HIS A 290 6.19 18.25 18.94
C HIS A 290 5.40 19.20 19.86
N LYS A 291 4.27 19.76 19.41
CA LYS A 291 3.39 20.60 20.21
C LYS A 291 2.46 19.76 21.10
N LYS A 292 2.34 20.14 22.38
CA LYS A 292 1.46 19.45 23.33
C LYS A 292 -0.01 19.57 22.95
N SER A 293 -0.44 20.73 22.43
CA SER A 293 -1.80 20.97 21.93
C SER A 293 -2.20 19.98 20.83
N ASP A 294 -1.32 19.79 19.85
CA ASP A 294 -1.59 18.94 18.69
C ASP A 294 -1.58 17.46 19.08
N ARG A 295 -0.73 17.06 20.03
CA ARG A 295 -0.81 15.72 20.63
C ARG A 295 -2.13 15.52 21.37
N GLN A 296 -2.58 16.52 22.12
CA GLN A 296 -3.88 16.44 22.79
C GLN A 296 -5.02 16.33 21.78
N ARG A 297 -4.96 17.09 20.68
CA ARG A 297 -5.93 16.98 19.59
C ARG A 297 -5.94 15.59 18.96
N LEU A 298 -4.77 15.01 18.72
CA LEU A 298 -4.66 13.66 18.20
C LEU A 298 -5.25 12.62 19.17
N ARG A 299 -5.08 12.80 20.50
CA ARG A 299 -5.74 11.94 21.50
C ARG A 299 -7.26 12.00 21.41
N THR A 300 -7.84 13.21 21.25
CA THR A 300 -9.29 13.38 21.03
C THR A 300 -9.76 12.67 19.76
N LEU A 301 -9.03 12.82 18.66
CA LEU A 301 -9.37 12.12 17.42
C LEU A 301 -9.30 10.60 17.57
N ILE A 302 -8.31 10.07 18.31
CA ILE A 302 -8.21 8.63 18.61
C ILE A 302 -9.39 8.15 19.45
N SER A 303 -9.85 8.92 20.44
CA SER A 303 -11.00 8.53 21.26
C SER A 303 -12.32 8.45 20.49
N GLU A 304 -12.41 9.10 19.33
CA GLU A 304 -13.60 9.07 18.48
C GLU A 304 -13.48 8.15 17.26
N ALA A 305 -12.27 7.74 16.90
CA ALA A 305 -12.02 6.91 15.73
C ALA A 305 -12.53 5.48 15.93
N HIS A 306 -12.88 4.81 14.84
CA HIS A 306 -13.12 3.36 14.83
C HIS A 306 -11.92 2.60 14.26
N VAL A 307 -11.18 3.26 13.38
CA VAL A 307 -10.04 2.70 12.65
C VAL A 307 -8.88 3.68 12.71
N TRP A 308 -7.71 3.16 13.07
CA TRP A 308 -6.42 3.81 12.89
C TRP A 308 -5.68 3.14 11.73
N ILE A 309 -5.10 3.92 10.84
CA ILE A 309 -4.24 3.42 9.76
C ILE A 309 -2.91 4.15 9.82
N ASP A 310 -1.79 3.43 9.82
CA ASP A 310 -0.49 4.06 9.58
C ASP A 310 0.41 3.26 8.64
N SER A 311 1.26 3.97 7.92
CA SER A 311 2.29 3.38 7.05
C SER A 311 3.72 3.80 7.42
N TYR A 312 3.90 4.43 8.59
CA TYR A 312 5.23 4.82 9.10
C TYR A 312 5.93 3.68 9.82
N ARG A 313 7.25 3.58 9.72
CA ARG A 313 8.05 2.55 10.41
C ARG A 313 7.68 2.41 11.89
N GLU A 314 7.75 1.18 12.40
CA GLU A 314 7.51 0.90 13.82
C GLU A 314 8.33 1.87 14.71
N GLY A 315 7.67 2.43 15.73
CA GLY A 315 8.28 3.40 16.65
C GLY A 315 8.28 4.86 16.18
N ALA A 316 8.06 5.14 14.89
CA ALA A 316 8.10 6.51 14.35
C ALA A 316 7.07 7.44 15.02
N ILE A 317 5.88 6.92 15.31
CA ILE A 317 4.79 7.65 15.97
C ILE A 317 4.81 7.42 17.48
N ALA A 318 5.26 6.24 17.93
CA ALA A 318 5.30 5.85 19.34
C ALA A 318 6.11 6.82 20.22
N LYS A 319 7.21 7.39 19.70
CA LYS A 319 8.02 8.41 20.40
C LYS A 319 7.23 9.67 20.79
N PHE A 320 6.08 9.91 20.17
CA PHE A 320 5.18 11.03 20.48
C PHE A 320 4.05 10.64 21.45
N GLY A 321 4.06 9.42 21.99
CA GLY A 321 3.06 8.95 22.94
C GLY A 321 1.83 8.31 22.31
N PHE A 322 2.02 7.67 21.15
CA PHE A 322 1.01 6.93 20.39
C PHE A 322 1.56 5.57 19.94
N SER A 323 2.10 4.78 20.88
CA SER A 323 2.31 3.35 20.66
C SER A 323 0.98 2.62 20.60
N ASP A 324 0.97 1.39 20.08
CA ASP A 324 -0.19 0.48 20.15
C ASP A 324 -0.82 0.44 21.55
N GLN A 325 0.00 0.29 22.59
CA GLN A 325 -0.49 0.25 23.96
C GLN A 325 -1.22 1.55 24.32
N GLN A 326 -0.61 2.70 24.04
CA GLN A 326 -1.19 4.01 24.37
C GLN A 326 -2.45 4.30 23.56
N ILE A 327 -2.49 3.84 22.32
CA ILE A 327 -3.66 3.91 21.46
C ILE A 327 -4.81 3.08 22.05
N ARG A 328 -4.53 1.83 22.47
CA ARG A 328 -5.50 0.91 23.09
C ARG A 328 -5.99 1.40 24.44
N GLU A 329 -5.15 2.10 25.21
CA GLU A 329 -5.53 2.75 26.47
C GLU A 329 -6.56 3.87 26.24
N ILE A 330 -6.43 4.64 25.14
CA ILE A 330 -7.40 5.68 24.77
C ILE A 330 -8.67 5.04 24.19
N ASN A 331 -8.52 4.07 23.29
CA ASN A 331 -9.62 3.45 22.57
C ASN A 331 -9.44 1.92 22.47
N PRO A 332 -9.96 1.17 23.46
CA PRO A 332 -9.96 -0.28 23.51
C PRO A 332 -10.54 -1.02 22.30
N GLY A 333 -11.54 -0.40 21.65
CA GLY A 333 -12.30 -0.98 20.55
C GLY A 333 -11.69 -0.71 19.18
N MET A 334 -10.53 -0.07 19.09
CA MET A 334 -10.03 0.39 17.80
C MET A 334 -9.46 -0.74 16.93
N ILE A 335 -9.73 -0.64 15.63
CA ILE A 335 -9.02 -1.42 14.61
C ILE A 335 -7.72 -0.66 14.28
N ILE A 336 -6.57 -1.21 14.65
CA ILE A 336 -5.24 -0.64 14.43
C ILE A 336 -4.62 -1.32 13.21
N THR A 337 -4.47 -0.59 12.12
CA THR A 337 -3.96 -1.11 10.85
C THR A 337 -2.55 -0.57 10.57
N HIS A 338 -1.58 -1.46 10.46
CA HIS A 338 -0.20 -1.13 10.12
C HIS A 338 0.14 -1.62 8.71
N VAL A 339 0.25 -0.69 7.76
CA VAL A 339 0.67 -0.99 6.40
C VAL A 339 2.20 -0.98 6.32
N ARG A 340 2.82 -2.11 5.96
CA ARG A 340 4.28 -2.30 5.96
C ARG A 340 4.77 -2.99 4.70
N CYS A 341 6.04 -2.87 4.36
CA CYS A 341 6.59 -3.63 3.22
C CYS A 341 6.60 -5.15 3.51
N TYR A 342 7.08 -5.54 4.68
CA TYR A 342 7.34 -6.94 5.05
C TYR A 342 6.41 -7.50 6.14
N GLY A 343 5.35 -6.76 6.50
CA GLY A 343 4.47 -7.08 7.62
C GLY A 343 4.98 -6.56 8.97
N THR A 344 4.31 -6.96 10.05
CA THR A 344 4.60 -6.51 11.44
C THR A 344 5.23 -7.60 12.31
N SER A 345 5.54 -8.77 11.75
CA SER A 345 6.17 -9.90 12.45
C SER A 345 7.27 -10.53 11.60
N GLY A 346 8.10 -11.36 12.22
CA GLY A 346 9.24 -12.01 11.55
C GLY A 346 10.52 -11.15 11.52
N PRO A 347 11.64 -11.71 11.02
CA PRO A 347 12.96 -11.07 11.08
C PRO A 347 13.04 -9.69 10.40
N TRP A 348 12.21 -9.44 9.39
CA TRP A 348 12.19 -8.19 8.62
C TRP A 348 11.01 -7.27 8.98
N ALA A 349 10.30 -7.49 10.09
CA ALA A 349 9.17 -6.65 10.53
C ALA A 349 9.50 -5.14 10.59
N ARG A 350 10.75 -4.80 10.92
CA ARG A 350 11.26 -3.42 11.02
C ARG A 350 12.02 -2.94 9.79
N LYS A 351 12.20 -3.80 8.78
CA LYS A 351 12.97 -3.47 7.58
C LYS A 351 12.15 -2.50 6.71
N PRO A 352 12.75 -1.38 6.26
CA PRO A 352 12.05 -0.44 5.40
C PRO A 352 11.93 -0.99 3.97
N GLY A 353 10.87 -0.59 3.28
CA GLY A 353 10.69 -0.90 1.87
C GLY A 353 9.48 -0.21 1.27
N PHE A 354 9.46 -0.18 -0.05
CA PHE A 354 8.34 0.26 -0.88
C PHE A 354 7.87 -0.90 -1.77
N ASP A 355 6.99 -0.62 -2.72
CA ASP A 355 6.44 -1.61 -3.66
C ASP A 355 7.51 -2.51 -4.28
N MET A 356 8.59 -1.87 -4.78
CA MET A 356 9.69 -2.54 -5.46
C MET A 356 10.46 -3.52 -4.57
N GLN A 357 10.58 -3.23 -3.26
CA GLN A 357 11.20 -4.16 -2.32
C GLN A 357 10.32 -5.39 -2.09
N GLY A 358 9.00 -5.19 -1.97
CA GLY A 358 8.03 -6.29 -1.86
C GLY A 358 8.08 -7.19 -3.10
N SER A 359 8.11 -6.60 -4.30
CA SER A 359 8.23 -7.31 -5.58
C SER A 359 9.56 -8.03 -5.76
N ALA A 360 10.68 -7.42 -5.34
CA ALA A 360 12.01 -8.01 -5.49
C ALA A 360 12.19 -9.20 -4.54
N SER A 361 11.82 -9.04 -3.27
CA SER A 361 12.01 -10.08 -2.25
C SER A 361 11.08 -11.27 -2.44
N SER A 362 9.84 -11.07 -2.88
CA SER A 362 8.85 -12.15 -2.99
C SER A 362 9.08 -13.14 -4.14
N GLY A 363 9.95 -12.80 -5.09
CA GLY A 363 10.11 -13.54 -6.34
C GLY A 363 9.39 -12.91 -7.53
N LEU A 364 8.56 -11.88 -7.34
CA LEU A 364 7.73 -11.33 -8.42
C LEU A 364 8.59 -10.76 -9.55
N MET A 365 9.61 -9.96 -9.25
CA MET A 365 10.49 -9.41 -10.30
C MET A 365 11.29 -10.50 -11.05
N SER A 366 11.71 -11.55 -10.34
CA SER A 366 12.40 -12.68 -10.97
C SER A 366 11.45 -13.43 -11.90
N TYR A 367 10.21 -13.69 -11.46
CA TYR A 367 9.17 -14.32 -12.28
C TYR A 367 8.87 -13.51 -13.54
N MET A 368 8.77 -12.18 -13.44
CA MET A 368 8.59 -11.31 -14.60
C MET A 368 9.74 -11.40 -15.61
N GLY A 369 10.98 -11.59 -15.14
CA GLY A 369 12.18 -11.75 -15.98
C GLY A 369 12.35 -13.13 -16.62
N ARG A 370 11.59 -14.16 -16.20
CA ARG A 370 11.74 -15.54 -16.71
C ARG A 370 11.51 -15.61 -18.23
N GLY A 371 12.53 -16.10 -18.94
CA GLY A 371 12.49 -16.29 -20.40
C GLY A 371 12.79 -15.03 -21.20
N VAL A 372 13.29 -13.96 -20.56
CA VAL A 372 13.70 -12.72 -21.24
C VAL A 372 15.21 -12.50 -21.09
N GLY A 373 15.90 -12.34 -22.23
CA GLY A 373 17.30 -11.94 -22.27
C GLY A 373 18.24 -12.84 -21.47
N ASP A 374 19.10 -12.24 -20.65
CA ASP A 374 20.11 -12.87 -19.81
C ASP A 374 19.58 -13.40 -18.46
N GLY A 375 18.26 -13.48 -18.29
CA GLY A 375 17.64 -13.90 -17.02
C GLY A 375 17.62 -12.80 -15.95
N ARG A 376 17.85 -11.52 -16.33
CA ARG A 376 17.68 -10.39 -15.41
C ARG A 376 16.24 -10.28 -14.90
N PRO A 377 16.01 -9.94 -13.61
CA PRO A 377 14.69 -9.59 -13.11
C PRO A 377 14.10 -8.41 -13.88
N LEU A 378 12.77 -8.36 -13.97
CA LEU A 378 12.04 -7.27 -14.61
C LEU A 378 11.00 -6.71 -13.64
N TRP A 379 10.65 -5.44 -13.83
CA TRP A 379 9.55 -4.84 -13.09
C TRP A 379 8.21 -5.48 -13.47
N PRO A 380 7.29 -5.68 -12.50
CA PRO A 380 5.90 -5.88 -12.87
C PRO A 380 5.39 -4.62 -13.62
N PRO A 381 4.38 -4.78 -14.51
CA PRO A 381 3.79 -3.65 -15.20
C PRO A 381 3.16 -2.64 -14.23
N GLY A 382 3.13 -1.37 -14.65
CA GLY A 382 2.77 -0.24 -13.79
C GLY A 382 3.96 0.29 -12.98
N MET A 383 3.72 1.26 -12.11
CA MET A 383 4.69 1.78 -11.15
C MET A 383 4.66 1.01 -9.84
N VAL A 384 3.45 0.69 -9.34
CA VAL A 384 3.23 0.26 -7.94
C VAL A 384 2.07 -0.74 -7.78
N ILE A 385 2.20 -1.91 -8.41
CA ILE A 385 1.14 -2.94 -8.40
C ILE A 385 0.74 -3.41 -7.00
N ASN A 386 1.70 -3.53 -6.08
CA ASN A 386 1.43 -3.99 -4.72
C ASN A 386 0.83 -2.88 -3.87
N ASP A 387 1.16 -1.61 -4.07
CA ASP A 387 0.65 -0.55 -3.20
C ASP A 387 -0.88 -0.46 -3.25
N TYR A 388 -1.47 -0.37 -4.45
CA TYR A 388 -2.94 -0.27 -4.58
C TYR A 388 -3.64 -1.58 -4.18
N THR A 389 -3.10 -2.74 -4.57
CA THR A 389 -3.68 -4.03 -4.17
C THR A 389 -3.58 -4.24 -2.65
N THR A 390 -2.49 -3.82 -2.01
CA THR A 390 -2.38 -3.82 -0.54
C THR A 390 -3.39 -2.87 0.09
N GLY A 391 -3.66 -1.72 -0.55
CA GLY A 391 -4.72 -0.80 -0.18
C GLY A 391 -6.09 -1.48 -0.09
N TYR A 392 -6.49 -2.17 -1.17
CA TYR A 392 -7.73 -2.95 -1.23
C TYR A 392 -7.78 -4.06 -0.19
N PHE A 393 -6.69 -4.81 0.02
CA PHE A 393 -6.63 -5.86 1.03
C PHE A 393 -6.71 -5.30 2.46
N GLY A 394 -6.08 -4.16 2.74
CA GLY A 394 -6.21 -3.46 4.01
C GLY A 394 -7.67 -3.06 4.30
N ALA A 395 -8.36 -2.51 3.29
CA ALA A 395 -9.76 -2.10 3.41
C ALA A 395 -10.68 -3.32 3.59
N LEU A 396 -10.42 -4.40 2.87
CA LEU A 396 -11.18 -5.65 2.96
C LEU A 396 -11.10 -6.27 4.36
N ALA A 397 -9.90 -6.31 4.96
CA ALA A 397 -9.71 -6.79 6.33
C ALA A 397 -10.48 -5.93 7.34
N ILE A 398 -10.45 -4.60 7.19
CA ILE A 398 -11.22 -3.69 8.05
C ILE A 398 -12.73 -3.93 7.88
N MET A 399 -13.23 -4.02 6.65
CA MET A 399 -14.64 -4.30 6.38
C MET A 399 -15.07 -5.67 6.90
N GLY A 400 -14.23 -6.70 6.81
CA GLY A 400 -14.51 -8.01 7.41
C GLY A 400 -14.72 -7.95 8.92
N ILE A 401 -13.92 -7.15 9.63
CA ILE A 401 -14.10 -6.92 11.08
C ILE A 401 -15.39 -6.13 11.35
N ILE A 402 -15.67 -5.10 10.55
CA ILE A 402 -16.91 -4.31 10.66
C ILE A 402 -18.14 -5.18 10.42
N LEU A 403 -18.11 -6.06 9.43
CA LEU A 403 -19.18 -7.01 9.13
C LEU A 403 -19.48 -7.93 10.32
N ARG A 404 -18.44 -8.48 10.96
CA ARG A 404 -18.58 -9.30 12.17
C ARG A 404 -19.27 -8.53 13.29
N ARG A 405 -18.91 -7.26 13.48
CA ARG A 405 -19.56 -6.38 14.46
C ARG A 405 -21.02 -6.12 14.13
N CYS A 406 -21.35 -5.85 12.87
CA CYS A 406 -22.74 -5.66 12.44
C CYS A 406 -23.60 -6.92 12.59
N LYS A 407 -23.01 -8.12 12.44
CA LYS A 407 -23.69 -9.40 12.66
C LYS A 407 -23.78 -9.83 14.13
N GLY A 408 -23.19 -9.06 15.05
CA GLY A 408 -23.12 -9.44 16.48
C GLY A 408 -22.13 -10.56 16.79
N GLU A 409 -21.24 -10.91 15.84
CA GLU A 409 -20.21 -11.95 15.98
C GLU A 409 -18.96 -11.43 16.72
N SER A 410 -18.81 -10.10 16.86
CA SER A 410 -17.76 -9.45 17.63
C SER A 410 -18.28 -8.15 18.26
N ASP A 411 -17.77 -7.82 19.44
CA ASP A 411 -18.14 -6.60 20.18
C ASP A 411 -17.34 -5.39 19.65
N TRP A 412 -17.95 -4.20 19.68
CA TRP A 412 -17.30 -2.92 19.41
C TRP A 412 -16.20 -2.59 20.43
N ASN A 413 -16.26 -3.14 21.65
CA ASN A 413 -15.22 -3.04 22.67
C ASN A 413 -14.01 -3.95 22.43
N GLN A 414 -14.08 -4.85 21.45
CA GLN A 414 -12.97 -5.72 21.07
C GLN A 414 -12.16 -5.07 19.96
N GLY A 415 -10.93 -4.68 20.26
CA GLY A 415 -10.01 -4.12 19.29
C GLY A 415 -9.26 -5.19 18.48
N TRP A 416 -8.71 -4.75 17.35
CA TRP A 416 -8.05 -5.61 16.37
C TRP A 416 -6.75 -4.97 15.87
N VAL A 417 -5.75 -5.77 15.56
CA VAL A 417 -4.56 -5.36 14.81
C VAL A 417 -4.62 -6.00 13.43
N VAL A 418 -4.41 -5.20 12.39
CA VAL A 418 -4.44 -5.60 10.98
C VAL A 418 -3.12 -5.24 10.34
N SER A 419 -2.49 -6.17 9.63
CA SER A 419 -1.11 -6.01 9.13
C SER A 419 -0.98 -6.28 7.62
N PRO A 420 -1.60 -5.48 6.74
CA PRO A 420 -1.43 -5.66 5.30
C PRO A 420 0.03 -5.36 4.90
N SER A 421 0.56 -6.11 3.93
CA SER A 421 1.95 -5.94 3.51
C SER A 421 2.21 -6.03 2.01
N LEU A 422 3.12 -5.20 1.52
CA LEU A 422 3.47 -5.15 0.09
C LEU A 422 4.06 -6.48 -0.39
N CYS A 423 4.93 -7.09 0.42
CA CYS A 423 5.53 -8.39 0.10
C CYS A 423 4.49 -9.52 0.17
N GLY A 424 3.56 -9.49 1.13
CA GLY A 424 2.45 -10.44 1.21
C GLY A 424 1.51 -10.34 0.01
N THR A 425 1.21 -9.12 -0.42
CA THR A 425 0.48 -8.85 -1.67
C THR A 425 1.22 -9.40 -2.88
N ALA A 426 2.53 -9.17 -3.01
CA ALA A 426 3.32 -9.71 -4.11
C ALA A 426 3.33 -11.25 -4.13
N MET A 427 3.39 -11.89 -2.95
CA MET A 427 3.25 -13.34 -2.81
C MET A 427 1.85 -13.82 -3.24
N SER A 428 0.78 -13.09 -2.90
CA SER A 428 -0.58 -13.42 -3.36
C SER A 428 -0.74 -13.26 -4.88
N ILE A 429 -0.08 -12.27 -5.50
CA ILE A 429 -0.05 -12.09 -6.95
C ILE A 429 0.53 -13.33 -7.62
N LEU A 430 1.66 -13.82 -7.13
CA LEU A 430 2.30 -15.04 -7.63
C LEU A 430 1.49 -16.31 -7.35
N LYS A 431 0.66 -16.32 -6.31
CA LYS A 431 -0.17 -17.47 -5.94
C LYS A 431 -1.45 -17.56 -6.77
N TYR A 432 -2.13 -16.45 -7.01
CA TYR A 432 -3.51 -16.45 -7.55
C TYR A 432 -3.66 -15.86 -8.95
N PHE A 433 -2.68 -15.06 -9.41
CA PHE A 433 -2.86 -14.22 -10.59
C PHE A 433 -1.83 -14.48 -11.71
N LYS A 434 -1.12 -15.61 -11.70
CA LYS A 434 -0.26 -16.00 -12.82
C LYS A 434 -1.10 -16.33 -14.06
N SER A 435 -0.64 -15.91 -15.23
CA SER A 435 -1.39 -16.16 -16.48
C SER A 435 -1.48 -17.65 -16.83
N ASN A 436 -0.48 -18.45 -16.41
CA ASN A 436 -0.44 -19.90 -16.67
C ASN A 436 -1.23 -20.76 -15.66
N SER A 437 -1.67 -20.19 -14.54
CA SER A 437 -2.56 -20.90 -13.60
C SER A 437 -4.02 -20.86 -14.00
N SER A 438 -4.38 -19.97 -14.94
CA SER A 438 -5.70 -19.94 -15.56
C SER A 438 -5.67 -20.66 -16.90
N SER A 439 -6.50 -21.67 -17.09
CA SER A 439 -6.77 -22.36 -18.38
C SER A 439 -7.41 -21.45 -19.45
N LEU A 440 -7.30 -20.13 -19.30
CA LEU A 440 -7.79 -19.11 -20.22
C LEU A 440 -6.90 -18.94 -21.46
N VAL A 441 -5.77 -19.65 -21.53
CA VAL A 441 -4.72 -19.50 -22.56
C VAL A 441 -4.81 -20.63 -23.59
N GLU A 442 -5.96 -20.81 -24.24
CA GLU A 442 -6.00 -21.53 -25.52
C GLU A 442 -6.94 -20.84 -26.53
N GLY A 443 -6.33 -20.31 -27.61
CA GLY A 443 -6.93 -20.23 -28.94
C GLY A 443 -7.93 -19.10 -29.24
N GLY A 444 -7.48 -17.84 -29.34
CA GLY A 444 -8.25 -16.80 -30.04
C GLY A 444 -7.39 -15.73 -30.65
N GLU A 445 -7.62 -15.43 -31.92
CA GLU A 445 -7.05 -14.24 -32.58
C GLU A 445 -7.50 -12.96 -31.83
N SER A 446 -6.52 -12.14 -31.42
CA SER A 446 -6.78 -10.83 -30.82
C SER A 446 -7.12 -9.83 -31.93
N ASN A 447 -8.36 -9.37 -32.00
CA ASN A 447 -8.74 -8.29 -32.93
C ASN A 447 -8.41 -6.88 -32.36
N GLY A 448 -7.62 -6.79 -31.29
CA GLY A 448 -7.17 -5.51 -30.70
C GLY A 448 -8.28 -4.69 -30.04
N GLN A 449 -9.39 -5.32 -29.66
CA GLN A 449 -10.56 -4.66 -29.06
C GLN A 449 -10.98 -5.28 -27.73
N SER A 450 -10.27 -6.25 -27.15
CA SER A 450 -10.72 -6.97 -25.94
C SER A 450 -10.42 -6.20 -24.66
N ALA A 451 -9.31 -5.48 -24.54
CA ALA A 451 -9.06 -4.57 -23.43
C ALA A 451 -9.83 -3.26 -23.62
N LEU A 452 -10.57 -2.83 -22.60
CA LEU A 452 -11.27 -1.54 -22.60
C LEU A 452 -10.47 -0.54 -21.76
N GLY A 453 -10.48 0.74 -22.18
CA GLY A 453 -9.92 1.84 -21.38
C GLY A 453 -10.63 2.01 -20.03
N PRO A 454 -10.14 2.88 -19.15
CA PRO A 454 -10.79 3.14 -17.88
C PRO A 454 -12.12 3.89 -18.02
N GLU A 455 -12.94 3.85 -16.97
CA GLU A 455 -14.01 4.84 -16.78
C GLU A 455 -13.45 6.04 -16.00
N THR A 456 -13.99 7.22 -16.25
CA THR A 456 -13.44 8.47 -15.69
C THR A 456 -14.43 9.10 -14.73
N LEU A 457 -13.91 9.67 -13.65
CA LEU A 457 -14.63 10.55 -12.73
C LEU A 457 -14.05 11.96 -12.86
N GLU A 458 -14.94 12.95 -12.95
CA GLU A 458 -14.57 14.34 -13.12
C GLU A 458 -15.31 15.21 -12.08
N ALA A 459 -14.60 16.14 -11.44
CA ALA A 459 -15.21 17.09 -10.51
C ALA A 459 -14.35 18.34 -10.33
N GLU A 460 -15.00 19.46 -10.00
CA GLU A 460 -14.31 20.62 -9.43
C GLU A 460 -13.78 20.30 -8.02
N THR A 461 -12.56 20.72 -7.75
CA THR A 461 -11.89 20.51 -6.45
C THR A 461 -11.20 21.79 -6.00
N SER A 462 -10.75 21.82 -4.74
CA SER A 462 -9.93 22.95 -4.24
C SER A 462 -8.57 23.10 -4.94
N LEU A 463 -8.15 22.12 -5.76
CA LEU A 463 -6.93 22.15 -6.57
C LEU A 463 -7.20 22.45 -8.06
N GLY A 464 -8.48 22.54 -8.47
CA GLY A 464 -8.92 22.71 -9.86
C GLY A 464 -9.82 21.57 -10.36
N TYR A 465 -10.16 21.60 -11.65
CA TYR A 465 -10.98 20.58 -12.30
C TYR A 465 -10.19 19.28 -12.45
N LEU A 466 -10.52 18.28 -11.64
CA LEU A 466 -9.85 16.99 -11.61
C LEU A 466 -10.57 16.00 -12.53
N LYS A 467 -9.83 15.38 -13.43
CA LYS A 467 -10.23 14.18 -14.18
C LYS A 467 -9.36 13.00 -13.73
N THR A 468 -9.98 11.97 -13.19
CA THR A 468 -9.29 10.80 -12.62
C THR A 468 -10.06 9.50 -12.90
N LEU A 469 -9.54 8.38 -12.42
CA LEU A 469 -10.14 7.06 -12.54
C LEU A 469 -11.44 6.99 -11.71
N ALA A 470 -12.56 6.64 -12.34
CA ALA A 470 -13.78 6.29 -11.60
C ALA A 470 -13.56 4.99 -10.83
N PRO A 471 -14.15 4.79 -9.64
CA PRO A 471 -13.99 3.54 -8.88
C PRO A 471 -14.75 2.36 -9.52
N LEU A 472 -14.26 1.14 -9.27
CA LEU A 472 -14.84 -0.15 -9.70
C LEU A 472 -14.92 -1.07 -8.47
N PRO A 473 -15.95 -1.92 -8.31
CA PRO A 473 -17.05 -2.26 -9.23
C PRO A 473 -18.26 -1.30 -9.19
N LYS A 474 -19.29 -1.58 -9.99
CA LYS A 474 -20.60 -0.91 -9.93
C LYS A 474 -21.51 -1.61 -8.92
N MET A 475 -22.23 -0.83 -8.12
CA MET A 475 -23.13 -1.32 -7.07
C MET A 475 -24.53 -0.72 -7.29
N SER A 476 -25.58 -1.54 -7.30
CA SER A 476 -26.92 -1.10 -7.74
C SER A 476 -27.67 -0.22 -6.74
N VAL A 477 -27.44 -0.38 -5.43
CA VAL A 477 -28.11 0.41 -4.37
C VAL A 477 -27.18 1.48 -3.81
N THR A 478 -25.91 1.13 -3.57
CA THR A 478 -24.94 2.04 -2.97
C THR A 478 -23.74 2.26 -3.90
N PRO A 479 -23.89 3.02 -5.00
CA PRO A 479 -22.80 3.32 -5.91
C PRO A 479 -21.56 3.87 -5.19
N LEU A 480 -20.39 3.48 -5.67
CA LEU A 480 -19.11 4.01 -5.16
C LEU A 480 -19.02 5.50 -5.48
N GLN A 481 -18.82 6.32 -4.45
CA GLN A 481 -18.75 7.78 -4.59
C GLN A 481 -18.01 8.43 -3.42
N TYR A 482 -17.58 9.67 -3.62
CA TYR A 482 -16.90 10.47 -2.60
C TYR A 482 -17.84 11.56 -2.09
N GLN A 483 -18.19 11.55 -0.80
CA GLN A 483 -19.33 12.31 -0.27
C GLN A 483 -19.02 13.78 0.08
N HIS A 484 -17.78 14.09 0.45
CA HIS A 484 -17.41 15.43 0.94
C HIS A 484 -16.81 16.28 -0.16
N GLU A 485 -15.58 15.98 -0.57
CA GLU A 485 -14.92 16.54 -1.74
C GLU A 485 -14.12 15.43 -2.40
N LEU A 486 -14.01 15.46 -3.74
CA LEU A 486 -13.24 14.45 -4.47
C LEU A 486 -11.76 14.51 -4.08
N LEU A 487 -11.20 15.71 -3.93
CA LEU A 487 -9.83 15.93 -3.50
C LEU A 487 -9.71 17.28 -2.80
N VAL A 488 -9.10 17.30 -1.61
CA VAL A 488 -8.80 18.53 -0.88
C VAL A 488 -7.32 18.89 -1.00
N ALA A 489 -6.98 20.18 -0.97
CA ALA A 489 -5.59 20.60 -0.87
C ALA A 489 -4.92 20.00 0.38
N MET A 490 -3.66 19.57 0.23
CA MET A 490 -2.92 18.86 1.27
C MET A 490 -2.82 19.67 2.57
N GLY A 491 -3.39 19.14 3.67
CA GLY A 491 -3.38 19.80 4.98
C GLY A 491 -4.36 20.97 5.14
N SER A 492 -5.29 21.16 4.21
CA SER A 492 -6.25 22.28 4.21
C SER A 492 -7.45 22.10 5.13
N SER A 493 -7.79 20.86 5.49
CA SER A 493 -8.93 20.55 6.35
C SER A 493 -8.63 20.85 7.81
N ARG A 494 -9.68 21.16 8.57
CA ARG A 494 -9.61 21.17 10.04
C ARG A 494 -9.29 19.77 10.55
N PRO A 495 -8.67 19.60 11.73
CA PRO A 495 -8.37 18.29 12.27
C PRO A 495 -9.63 17.65 12.88
N VAL A 496 -10.74 17.55 12.14
CA VAL A 496 -12.06 16.98 12.51
C VAL A 496 -12.42 15.90 11.49
N PHE A 497 -13.20 14.89 11.88
CA PHE A 497 -13.70 13.93 10.89
C PHE A 497 -14.68 14.61 9.94
N PRO A 498 -14.56 14.42 8.62
CA PRO A 498 -15.46 15.06 7.67
C PRO A 498 -16.90 14.56 7.87
N GLY A 499 -17.87 15.46 7.78
CA GLY A 499 -19.28 15.17 8.09
C GLY A 499 -19.61 15.14 9.58
N HIS A 500 -18.66 15.44 10.47
CA HIS A 500 -18.87 15.52 11.92
C HIS A 500 -18.43 16.88 12.46
N ASP A 501 -19.23 17.42 13.39
CA ASP A 501 -18.84 18.56 14.22
C ASP A 501 -18.53 18.05 15.63
N ASP A 502 -17.32 18.33 16.10
CA ASP A 502 -16.86 17.97 17.44
C ASP A 502 -16.51 19.21 18.29
N GLY A 503 -16.95 20.40 17.86
CA GLY A 503 -16.74 21.65 18.57
C GLY A 503 -15.33 22.24 18.44
N TYR A 504 -14.55 21.83 17.43
CA TYR A 504 -13.21 22.36 17.20
C TYR A 504 -13.19 23.91 17.05
N ASN A 505 -12.59 24.59 18.04
CA ASN A 505 -12.57 26.05 18.11
C ASN A 505 -11.39 26.65 17.32
N VAL A 506 -11.66 27.10 16.10
CA VAL A 506 -10.66 27.78 15.26
C VAL A 506 -10.11 29.09 15.86
N LYS A 507 -10.80 29.69 16.84
CA LYS A 507 -10.34 30.93 17.50
C LYS A 507 -9.18 30.69 18.47
N GLU A 508 -8.94 29.45 18.88
CA GLU A 508 -7.83 29.06 19.77
C GLU A 508 -6.56 28.68 19.00
N LEU A 509 -6.59 28.76 17.66
CA LEU A 509 -5.44 28.49 16.81
C LEU A 509 -4.33 29.52 17.03
N THR A 510 -3.17 29.04 17.49
CA THR A 510 -1.95 29.83 17.60
C THR A 510 -1.00 29.49 16.44
N PRO A 511 -0.67 30.46 15.57
CA PRO A 511 0.30 30.26 14.49
C PRO A 511 1.66 29.78 15.02
N MET A 512 2.41 29.04 14.21
CA MET A 512 3.80 28.72 14.54
C MET A 512 4.66 29.99 14.51
N THR A 513 5.52 30.14 15.51
CA THR A 513 6.59 31.14 15.45
C THR A 513 7.70 30.69 14.49
N ARG A 514 8.54 31.62 14.04
CA ARG A 514 9.72 31.28 13.22
C ARG A 514 10.69 30.34 13.96
N GLU A 515 10.78 30.48 15.27
CA GLU A 515 11.60 29.62 16.14
C GLU A 515 11.05 28.20 16.21
N ASP A 516 9.72 28.03 16.35
CA ASP A 516 9.06 26.72 16.28
C ASP A 516 9.37 26.02 14.94
N VAL A 517 9.33 26.80 13.85
CA VAL A 517 9.63 26.32 12.51
C VAL A 517 11.09 25.84 12.43
N ILE A 518 12.07 26.64 12.87
CA ILE A 518 13.49 26.25 12.87
C ILE A 518 13.75 25.01 13.75
N HIS A 519 13.15 24.96 14.94
CA HIS A 519 13.30 23.82 15.84
C HIS A 519 12.69 22.54 15.23
N SER A 520 11.56 22.66 14.54
CA SER A 520 10.90 21.55 13.84
C SER A 520 11.62 21.12 12.56
N PHE A 521 12.39 22.01 11.92
CA PHE A 521 13.21 21.67 10.74
C PHE A 521 14.33 20.69 11.06
N GLY A 522 14.75 20.59 12.32
CA GLY A 522 15.69 19.58 12.80
C GLY A 522 17.05 19.64 12.10
N ILE A 523 18.11 19.90 12.88
CA ILE A 523 19.54 19.81 12.49
C ILE A 523 19.96 18.36 12.09
N ASN A 524 19.02 17.51 11.70
CA ASN A 524 19.14 16.05 11.62
C ASN A 524 19.62 15.56 10.25
N ILE A 525 19.25 16.21 9.14
CA ILE A 525 19.61 15.71 7.80
C ILE A 525 21.12 15.72 7.60
N VAL A 526 21.80 16.83 7.88
CA VAL A 526 23.27 16.94 7.74
C VAL A 526 23.99 15.94 8.64
N ARG A 527 23.59 15.82 9.91
CA ARG A 527 24.16 14.84 10.85
C ARG A 527 23.92 13.40 10.40
N ARG A 528 22.76 13.11 9.81
CA ARG A 528 22.42 11.78 9.29
C ARG A 528 23.27 11.44 8.07
N ILE A 529 23.43 12.38 7.14
CA ILE A 529 24.28 12.22 5.96
C ILE A 529 25.73 11.94 6.37
N GLU A 530 26.28 12.71 7.31
CA GLU A 530 27.66 12.47 7.77
C GLU A 530 27.81 11.11 8.47
N LYS A 531 26.86 10.71 9.30
CA LYS A 531 26.85 9.36 9.91
C LYS A 531 26.81 8.26 8.85
N LEU A 532 26.05 8.43 7.78
CA LEU A 532 25.99 7.47 6.67
C LEU A 532 27.30 7.43 5.89
N ARG A 533 27.96 8.56 5.70
CA ARG A 533 29.28 8.64 5.07
C ARG A 533 30.33 7.87 5.88
N ILE A 534 30.36 8.08 7.19
CA ILE A 534 31.25 7.37 8.12
C ILE A 534 30.96 5.87 8.11
N LEU A 535 29.68 5.48 8.23
CA LEU A 535 29.26 4.08 8.17
C LEU A 535 29.69 3.44 6.85
N GLY A 536 29.36 4.07 5.72
CA GLY A 536 29.72 3.59 4.39
C GLY A 536 31.23 3.41 4.23
N SER A 537 32.03 4.36 4.71
CA SER A 537 33.49 4.26 4.70
C SER A 537 34.01 3.06 5.49
N GLN A 538 33.49 2.83 6.70
CA GLN A 538 33.90 1.72 7.55
C GLN A 538 33.56 0.37 6.91
N GLU A 539 32.35 0.23 6.38
CA GLU A 539 31.88 -1.02 5.77
C GLU A 539 32.62 -1.31 4.46
N ARG A 540 32.92 -0.29 3.63
CA ARG A 540 33.78 -0.45 2.44
C ARG A 540 35.19 -0.93 2.81
N GLN A 541 35.80 -0.36 3.85
CA GLN A 541 37.13 -0.80 4.32
C GLN A 541 37.11 -2.25 4.84
N GLN A 542 36.08 -2.65 5.59
CA GLN A 542 35.93 -4.03 6.08
C GLN A 542 35.73 -5.01 4.93
N ARG A 543 34.87 -4.66 3.98
CA ARG A 543 34.65 -5.40 2.74
C ARG A 543 35.97 -5.61 1.98
N ASP A 544 36.72 -4.54 1.75
CA ASP A 544 37.97 -4.62 0.98
C ASP A 544 39.02 -5.48 1.71
N LYS A 545 39.11 -5.40 3.05
CA LYS A 545 39.96 -6.29 3.86
C LYS A 545 39.56 -7.75 3.75
N LYS A 546 38.26 -8.07 3.87
CA LYS A 546 37.72 -9.43 3.75
C LYS A 546 38.03 -10.05 2.38
N TYR A 547 38.06 -9.24 1.32
CA TYR A 547 38.36 -9.74 -0.02
C TYR A 547 39.86 -9.88 -0.29
N LEU A 548 40.69 -8.99 0.28
CA LEU A 548 42.14 -9.16 0.21
C LEU A 548 42.60 -10.41 0.96
N SER A 549 41.95 -10.80 2.08
CA SER A 549 42.27 -12.05 2.77
C SER A 549 41.88 -13.29 1.96
N VAL A 550 40.70 -13.30 1.33
CA VAL A 550 40.27 -14.44 0.47
C VAL A 550 41.21 -14.61 -0.74
N LEU A 551 41.63 -13.52 -1.38
CA LEU A 551 42.61 -13.60 -2.47
C LEU A 551 43.99 -14.09 -1.99
N ALA A 552 44.39 -13.76 -0.77
CA ALA A 552 45.65 -14.27 -0.20
C ALA A 552 45.56 -15.78 0.08
N ASP A 553 44.40 -16.27 0.52
CA ASP A 553 44.14 -17.69 0.75
C ASP A 553 44.07 -18.48 -0.57
N ASP A 554 43.36 -17.98 -1.59
CA ASP A 554 43.29 -18.60 -2.94
C ASP A 554 44.68 -18.65 -3.63
N VAL A 555 45.52 -17.62 -3.45
CA VAL A 555 46.90 -17.60 -3.98
C VAL A 555 47.82 -18.55 -3.20
N SER A 556 47.49 -18.88 -1.95
CA SER A 556 48.22 -19.88 -1.17
C SER A 556 47.90 -21.32 -1.59
N GLU A 557 46.67 -21.59 -2.04
CA GLU A 557 46.25 -22.89 -2.60
C GLU A 557 46.77 -23.13 -4.04
N LEU A 558 47.08 -22.07 -4.79
CA LEU A 558 47.68 -22.16 -6.13
C LEU A 558 49.20 -22.36 -6.14
N ARG A 559 49.83 -22.55 -4.97
CA ARG A 559 51.25 -22.95 -4.87
C ARG A 559 51.37 -24.47 -4.81
N PHE A 560 51.41 -25.10 -5.99
CA PHE A 560 52.06 -26.40 -6.21
C PHE A 560 53.20 -26.24 -7.21
#